data_AF-A0A4U0WU44-F1
#
_entry.id   AF-A0A4U0WU44-F1
#
_cell.length_a   1.000
_cell.length_b   1.000
_cell.length_c   1.000
_cell.angle_alpha   90.00
_cell.angle_beta   90.00
_cell.angle_gamma   90.00
#
_symmetry.space_group_name_H-M   'P 1'
#
loop_
_entity.id
_entity.type
_entity.pdbx_description
1 polymer ?
#
loop_
_entity_poly.entity_id
_entity_poly.type
_entity_poly.pdbx_seq_one_letter_code
_entity_poly.pdbx_strand_id
1 'polypeptide(L)'
;MTQREDDLLNKSGKDSAVALPRRPAYGSQGQKLLLWSNYFRLQMGDMTLFRYAIKIKKGGRDVPRGLAKRLIQLLIEGRLKDMHIDAVSDFRSTLISRKALNDELSFNVTYQAEGETEAEDDAPQYQVMLEPSGTLNVSELVQYSTSTSAGTLLSQSQELLQALNNIVSHASRTDPDTVTVGRNSRV
;
A
#
# COMPACT_ATOMS: atom_id res chain seq x y z
N MET A 1 -20.68 2.77 -27.73
CA MET A 1 -21.35 2.83 -26.42
C MET A 1 -22.66 3.52 -26.61
N THR A 2 -23.76 2.79 -26.45
CA THR A 2 -25.11 3.22 -26.79
C THR A 2 -25.73 3.97 -25.62
N GLN A 3 -26.41 5.09 -25.90
CA GLN A 3 -27.08 6.01 -24.95
C GLN A 3 -27.93 5.33 -23.85
N ARG A 4 -28.35 4.07 -24.05
CA ARG A 4 -29.02 3.25 -23.03
C ARG A 4 -28.15 2.91 -21.81
N GLU A 5 -26.83 2.79 -21.96
CA GLU A 5 -25.93 2.45 -20.86
C GLU A 5 -25.71 3.66 -19.93
N ASP A 6 -25.61 4.86 -20.51
CA ASP A 6 -25.42 6.11 -19.76
C ASP A 6 -26.70 6.54 -19.02
N ASP A 7 -27.89 6.26 -19.58
CA ASP A 7 -29.17 6.54 -18.93
C ASP A 7 -29.43 5.69 -17.67
N LEU A 8 -28.85 4.49 -17.58
CA LEU A 8 -28.95 3.64 -16.39
C LEU A 8 -28.04 4.12 -15.26
N LEU A 9 -26.89 4.72 -15.59
CA LEU A 9 -25.97 5.29 -14.62
C LEU A 9 -26.48 6.62 -14.05
N ASN A 10 -27.19 7.42 -14.85
CA ASN A 10 -27.68 8.73 -14.44
C ASN A 10 -28.96 8.73 -13.57
N LYS A 11 -29.74 7.63 -13.56
CA LYS A 11 -30.97 7.55 -12.74
C LYS A 11 -30.75 7.11 -11.29
N SER A 12 -29.57 6.59 -10.95
CA SER A 12 -29.24 6.16 -9.59
C SER A 12 -28.52 7.28 -8.82
N GLY A 13 -29.24 8.36 -8.54
CA GLY A 13 -28.77 9.38 -7.61
C GLY A 13 -28.62 8.80 -6.20
N LYS A 14 -27.39 8.81 -5.67
CA LYS A 14 -26.98 8.49 -4.29
C LYS A 14 -27.17 7.02 -3.87
N ASP A 15 -26.06 6.30 -3.74
CA ASP A 15 -25.86 5.09 -2.94
C ASP A 15 -26.82 3.90 -3.17
N SER A 16 -27.07 3.54 -4.42
CA SER A 16 -27.34 2.13 -4.74
C SER A 16 -26.04 1.53 -5.23
N ALA A 17 -25.28 0.88 -4.34
CA ALA A 17 -24.15 0.06 -4.76
C ALA A 17 -24.68 -0.99 -5.75
N VAL A 18 -24.46 -0.76 -7.05
CA VAL A 18 -24.85 -1.71 -8.09
C VAL A 18 -24.02 -2.96 -7.86
N ALA A 19 -24.63 -3.96 -7.23
CA ALA A 19 -24.00 -5.25 -7.03
C ALA A 19 -23.81 -5.90 -8.41
N LEU A 20 -22.56 -6.00 -8.85
CA LEU A 20 -22.24 -6.67 -10.11
C LEU A 20 -22.70 -8.12 -10.04
N PRO A 21 -23.29 -8.67 -11.13
CA PRO A 21 -23.77 -10.04 -11.13
C PRO A 21 -22.61 -11.00 -10.86
N ARG A 22 -22.87 -12.02 -10.06
CA ARG A 22 -21.89 -13.08 -9.78
C ARG A 22 -21.63 -13.89 -11.04
N ARG A 23 -20.42 -14.45 -11.15
CA ARG A 23 -20.08 -15.39 -12.23
C ARG A 23 -21.08 -16.57 -12.18
N PRO A 24 -21.90 -16.79 -13.23
CA PRO A 24 -22.96 -17.80 -13.19
C PRO A 24 -22.40 -19.23 -13.35
N ALA A 25 -21.38 -19.39 -14.20
CA ALA A 25 -20.72 -20.67 -14.46
C ALA A 25 -19.37 -20.45 -15.18
N TYR A 26 -18.61 -21.52 -15.37
CA TYR A 26 -17.48 -21.56 -16.30
C TYR A 26 -17.95 -22.07 -17.67
N GLY A 27 -17.37 -21.53 -18.76
CA GLY A 27 -17.68 -21.99 -20.11
C GLY A 27 -17.17 -23.41 -20.35
N SER A 28 -17.97 -24.24 -21.04
CA SER A 28 -17.68 -25.66 -21.30
C SER A 28 -17.49 -26.01 -22.78
N GLN A 29 -17.80 -25.08 -23.69
CA GLN A 29 -17.72 -25.29 -25.13
C GLN A 29 -16.32 -24.95 -25.68
N GLY A 30 -15.91 -25.66 -26.73
CA GLY A 30 -14.63 -25.45 -27.42
C GLY A 30 -13.55 -26.49 -27.06
N GLN A 31 -12.40 -26.37 -27.72
CA GLN A 31 -11.25 -27.25 -27.49
C GLN A 31 -10.39 -26.73 -26.32
N LYS A 32 -10.00 -27.62 -25.41
CA LYS A 32 -9.08 -27.29 -24.31
C LYS A 32 -7.70 -26.95 -24.87
N LEU A 33 -7.13 -25.84 -24.41
CA LEU A 33 -5.78 -25.39 -24.78
C LEU A 33 -4.94 -25.17 -23.52
N LEU A 34 -3.66 -25.51 -23.60
CA LEU A 34 -2.68 -25.17 -22.57
C LEU A 34 -2.14 -23.76 -22.85
N LEU A 35 -2.24 -22.87 -21.87
CA LEU A 35 -1.81 -21.48 -21.98
C LEU A 35 -0.84 -21.14 -20.85
N TRP A 36 0.14 -20.30 -21.18
CA TRP A 36 0.97 -19.63 -20.20
C TRP A 36 0.45 -18.21 -19.97
N SER A 37 0.58 -17.73 -18.74
CA SER A 37 0.16 -16.39 -18.37
C SER A 37 1.25 -15.73 -17.53
N ASN A 38 1.32 -14.40 -17.58
CA ASN A 38 2.21 -13.57 -16.78
C ASN A 38 1.65 -13.33 -15.36
N TYR A 39 0.95 -14.31 -14.82
CA TYR A 39 0.36 -14.29 -13.49
C TYR A 39 1.14 -15.24 -12.59
N PHE A 40 1.75 -14.68 -11.55
CA PHE A 40 2.56 -15.43 -10.60
C PHE A 40 1.75 -15.66 -9.31
N ARG A 41 1.77 -16.90 -8.82
CA ARG A 41 1.08 -17.24 -7.57
C ARG A 41 1.87 -16.68 -6.39
N LEU A 42 1.24 -15.81 -5.61
CA LEU A 42 1.79 -15.36 -4.34
C LEU A 42 1.47 -16.40 -3.25
N GLN A 43 2.49 -16.79 -2.49
CA GLN A 43 2.33 -17.64 -1.31
C GLN A 43 2.49 -16.78 -0.07
N MET A 44 1.52 -16.88 0.83
CA MET A 44 1.39 -16.00 1.99
C MET A 44 1.14 -16.89 3.20
N GLY A 45 1.94 -16.70 4.24
CA GLY A 45 1.70 -17.35 5.54
C GLY A 45 0.67 -16.59 6.37
N ASP A 46 0.26 -17.20 7.48
CA ASP A 46 -0.54 -16.52 8.49
C ASP A 46 0.31 -15.44 9.15
N MET A 47 -0.02 -14.17 8.87
CA MET A 47 0.66 -13.03 9.45
C MET A 47 -0.29 -11.88 9.75
N THR A 48 0.04 -11.17 10.82
CA THR A 48 -0.61 -9.93 11.22
C THR A 48 0.30 -8.77 10.89
N LEU A 49 -0.22 -7.79 10.16
CA LEU A 49 0.49 -6.57 9.78
C LEU A 49 -0.08 -5.38 10.55
N PHE A 50 0.80 -4.50 11.00
CA PHE A 50 0.44 -3.29 11.73
C PHE A 50 0.59 -2.08 10.83
N ARG A 51 -0.47 -1.28 10.70
CA ARG A 51 -0.53 -0.13 9.81
C ARG A 51 -0.48 1.16 10.59
N TYR A 52 0.30 2.11 10.08
CA TYR A 52 0.50 3.43 10.68
C TYR A 52 0.29 4.51 9.61
N ALA A 53 -0.37 5.60 10.00
CA ALA A 53 -0.39 6.83 9.25
C ALA A 53 0.86 7.65 9.58
N ILE A 54 1.50 8.21 8.56
CA ILE A 54 2.73 8.99 8.70
C ILE A 54 2.38 10.48 8.68
N LYS A 55 2.83 11.22 9.69
CA LYS A 55 2.75 12.69 9.76
C LYS A 55 4.15 13.27 9.89
N ILE A 56 4.51 14.20 9.01
CA ILE A 56 5.85 14.80 8.99
C ILE A 56 5.71 16.30 9.16
N LYS A 57 6.40 16.84 10.16
CA LYS A 57 6.35 18.28 10.47
C LYS A 57 7.75 18.88 10.61
N LYS A 58 7.90 20.14 10.17
CA LYS A 58 9.03 21.01 10.50
C LYS A 58 8.49 22.34 11.01
N GLY A 59 8.82 22.72 12.25
CA GLY A 59 8.34 23.97 12.85
C GLY A 59 6.80 24.12 12.82
N GLY A 60 6.07 23.00 12.95
CA GLY A 60 4.61 22.98 12.92
C GLY A 60 3.95 22.97 11.52
N ARG A 61 4.74 23.02 10.43
CA ARG A 61 4.22 22.98 9.05
C ARG A 61 4.49 21.63 8.38
N ASP A 62 3.61 21.26 7.46
CA ASP A 62 3.78 20.10 6.60
C ASP A 62 4.93 20.32 5.60
N VAL A 63 5.60 19.22 5.23
CA VAL A 63 6.73 19.24 4.31
C VAL A 63 6.29 19.00 2.86
N PRO A 64 7.03 19.51 1.86
CA PRO A 64 6.80 19.18 0.46
C PRO A 64 6.89 17.67 0.19
N ARG A 65 6.14 17.19 -0.82
CA ARG A 65 6.02 15.76 -1.10
C ARG A 65 7.34 15.05 -1.42
N GLY A 66 8.24 15.68 -2.19
CA GLY A 66 9.54 15.09 -2.52
C GLY A 66 10.40 14.87 -1.27
N LEU A 67 10.39 15.87 -0.38
CA LEU A 67 11.06 15.80 0.91
C LEU A 67 10.41 14.77 1.84
N ALA A 68 9.08 14.69 1.89
CA ALA A 68 8.36 13.67 2.65
C ALA A 68 8.79 12.25 2.22
N LYS A 69 8.86 11.99 0.91
CA LYS A 69 9.31 10.71 0.35
C LYS A 69 10.69 10.34 0.90
N ARG A 70 11.66 11.26 0.82
CA ARG A 70 13.03 11.03 1.28
C ARG A 70 13.10 10.80 2.79
N LEU A 71 12.35 11.57 3.58
CA LEU A 71 12.32 11.40 5.04
C LEU A 71 11.73 10.05 5.46
N ILE A 72 10.70 9.56 4.76
CA ILE A 72 10.13 8.23 5.00
C ILE A 72 11.16 7.15 4.66
N GLN A 73 11.89 7.32 3.55
CA GLN A 73 12.96 6.39 3.18
C GLN A 73 14.06 6.34 4.25
N LEU A 74 14.55 7.49 4.70
CA LEU A 74 15.56 7.60 5.76
C LEU A 74 15.09 7.00 7.08
N LEU A 75 13.81 7.18 7.43
CA LEU A 75 13.21 6.54 8.61
C LEU A 75 13.28 5.01 8.53
N ILE A 76 12.94 4.44 7.37
CA ILE A 76 12.92 2.99 7.15
C ILE A 76 14.35 2.42 7.11
N GLU A 77 15.24 3.07 6.37
CA GLU A 77 16.62 2.59 6.13
C GLU A 77 17.55 2.78 7.33
N GLY A 78 17.29 3.79 8.17
CA GLY A 78 18.02 4.06 9.41
C GLY A 78 17.27 3.51 10.62
N ARG A 79 16.51 4.38 11.30
CA ARG A 79 15.95 4.11 12.63
C ARG A 79 15.18 2.79 12.73
N LEU A 80 14.28 2.50 11.80
CA LEU A 80 13.47 1.27 11.87
C LEU A 80 14.32 0.02 11.62
N LYS A 81 15.30 0.10 10.72
CA LYS A 81 16.26 -0.98 10.46
C LYS A 81 17.18 -1.24 11.67
N ASP A 82 17.65 -0.17 12.31
CA ASP A 82 18.45 -0.24 13.55
C ASP A 82 17.67 -0.90 14.69
N MET A 83 16.37 -0.63 14.77
CA MET A 83 15.43 -1.27 15.70
C MET A 83 14.99 -2.68 15.27
N HIS A 84 15.49 -3.20 14.14
CA HIS A 84 15.15 -4.52 13.58
C HIS A 84 13.64 -4.69 13.32
N ILE A 85 13.03 -3.63 12.82
CA ILE A 85 11.64 -3.56 12.38
C ILE A 85 11.61 -3.63 10.85
N ASP A 86 11.07 -4.72 10.34
CA ASP A 86 10.75 -4.81 8.91
C ASP A 86 9.50 -3.99 8.63
N ALA A 87 9.72 -2.86 7.96
CA ALA A 87 8.67 -1.94 7.57
C ALA A 87 8.72 -1.65 6.07
N VAL A 88 7.55 -1.40 5.51
CA VAL A 88 7.35 -0.96 4.13
C VAL A 88 6.42 0.25 4.10
N SER A 89 6.55 1.09 3.09
CA SER A 89 5.70 2.28 2.92
C SER A 89 5.22 2.47 1.48
N ASP A 90 4.13 3.23 1.33
CA ASP A 90 3.75 3.86 0.06
C ASP A 90 4.63 5.09 -0.29
N PHE A 91 5.57 5.45 0.59
CA PHE A 91 6.41 6.65 0.57
C PHE A 91 5.62 7.95 0.49
N ARG A 92 4.44 7.98 1.10
CA ARG A 92 3.56 9.14 1.14
C ARG A 92 2.93 9.36 2.50
N SER A 93 2.20 8.37 3.01
CA SER A 93 1.36 8.54 4.19
C SER A 93 1.13 7.26 4.97
N THR A 94 1.53 6.09 4.46
CA THR A 94 1.24 4.81 5.09
C THR A 94 2.53 4.04 5.32
N LEU A 95 2.72 3.57 6.55
CA LEU A 95 3.74 2.59 6.91
C LEU A 95 3.04 1.29 7.32
N ILE A 96 3.61 0.16 6.95
CA ILE A 96 3.18 -1.17 7.36
C ILE A 96 4.38 -1.88 7.95
N SER A 97 4.21 -2.55 9.09
CA SER A 97 5.27 -3.30 9.73
C SER A 97 4.80 -4.69 10.14
N ARG A 98 5.75 -5.62 10.28
CA ARG A 98 5.48 -6.99 10.77
C ARG A 98 5.34 -7.08 12.29
N LYS A 99 5.82 -6.08 13.03
CA LYS A 99 5.82 -6.03 14.50
C LYS A 99 5.16 -4.73 14.97
N ALA A 100 4.38 -4.80 16.03
CA ALA A 100 3.78 -3.61 16.62
C ALA A 100 4.86 -2.69 17.21
N LEU A 101 4.78 -1.41 16.86
CA LEU A 101 5.54 -0.32 17.47
C LEU A 101 4.79 0.18 18.70
N ASN A 102 5.29 -0.12 19.90
CA ASN A 102 4.58 0.17 21.15
C ASN A 102 5.15 1.35 21.93
N ASP A 103 6.45 1.65 21.78
CA ASP A 103 7.16 2.56 22.70
C ASP A 103 7.61 3.87 22.04
N GLU A 104 8.07 3.83 20.79
CA GLU A 104 8.54 5.02 20.06
C GLU A 104 7.78 5.15 18.73
N LEU A 105 6.95 6.19 18.65
CA LEU A 105 6.13 6.53 17.48
C LEU A 105 6.48 7.92 16.93
N SER A 106 7.49 8.58 17.50
CA SER A 106 7.93 9.92 17.10
C SER A 106 9.44 9.88 16.91
N PHE A 107 9.87 10.09 15.68
CA PHE A 107 11.26 9.95 15.27
C PHE A 107 11.78 11.30 14.77
N ASN A 108 12.93 11.72 15.30
CA ASN A 108 13.71 12.79 14.70
C ASN A 108 14.59 12.18 13.61
N VAL A 109 14.34 12.59 12.38
CA VAL A 109 15.06 12.14 11.18
C VAL A 109 15.91 13.31 10.70
N THR A 110 17.23 13.13 10.73
CA THR A 110 18.18 14.05 10.09
C THR A 110 18.08 13.89 8.58
N TYR A 111 17.92 15.00 7.87
CA TYR A 111 17.86 14.95 6.40
C TYR A 111 19.24 14.63 5.83
N GLN A 112 19.26 13.77 4.81
CA GLN A 112 20.43 13.41 4.03
C GLN A 112 20.01 13.34 2.57
N ALA A 113 20.78 13.96 1.66
CA ALA A 113 20.41 13.92 0.25
C ALA A 113 20.59 12.51 -0.33
N GLU A 114 20.01 12.29 -1.50
CA GLU A 114 20.15 11.00 -2.19
C GLU A 114 21.56 10.89 -2.80
N GLY A 115 22.25 9.78 -2.51
CA GLY A 115 23.63 9.54 -2.97
C GLY A 115 24.74 9.98 -2.00
N GLU A 116 24.39 10.68 -0.91
CA GLU A 116 25.33 11.01 0.16
C GLU A 116 25.52 9.82 1.11
N THR A 117 26.74 9.66 1.65
CA THR A 117 27.05 8.61 2.64
C THR A 117 26.79 9.05 4.07
N GLU A 118 26.97 10.35 4.36
CA GLU A 118 26.70 10.97 5.66
C GLU A 118 25.86 12.25 5.50
N ALA A 119 25.19 12.69 6.56
CA ALA A 119 24.45 13.95 6.56
C ALA A 119 25.41 15.13 6.78
N GLU A 120 25.07 16.31 6.26
CA GLU A 120 25.83 17.55 6.51
C GLU A 120 25.84 17.91 8.01
N ASP A 121 26.90 18.59 8.47
CA ASP A 121 27.10 18.95 9.89
C ASP A 121 25.95 19.81 10.46
N ASP A 122 25.28 20.60 9.62
CA ASP A 122 24.12 21.44 9.95
C ASP A 122 22.81 20.94 9.34
N ALA A 123 22.76 19.65 8.98
CA ALA A 123 21.61 19.06 8.31
C ALA A 123 20.30 19.24 9.12
N PRO A 124 19.22 19.73 8.47
CA PRO A 124 17.98 19.97 9.16
C PRO A 124 17.32 18.67 9.66
N GLN A 125 16.83 18.70 10.89
CA GLN A 125 16.04 17.61 11.47
C GLN A 125 14.54 17.80 11.25
N TYR A 126 13.84 16.69 11.06
CA TYR A 126 12.41 16.63 10.82
C TYR A 126 11.75 15.66 11.78
N GLN A 127 10.58 16.02 12.30
CA GLN A 127 9.82 15.14 13.17
C GLN A 127 8.86 14.30 12.33
N VAL A 128 9.06 12.98 12.35
CA VAL A 128 8.20 11.99 11.70
C VAL A 128 7.44 11.25 12.79
N MET A 129 6.11 11.38 12.78
CA MET A 129 5.21 10.71 13.71
C MET A 129 4.44 9.60 13.01
N LEU A 130 4.34 8.45 13.68
CA LEU A 130 3.61 7.28 13.24
C LEU A 130 2.36 7.13 14.12
N GLU A 131 1.17 7.25 13.53
CA GLU A 131 -0.09 7.06 14.23
C GLU A 131 -0.67 5.69 13.89
N PRO A 132 -0.90 4.79 14.88
CA PRO A 132 -1.55 3.52 14.62
C PRO A 132 -2.89 3.71 13.92
N SER A 133 -3.05 3.11 12.74
CA SER A 133 -4.26 3.26 11.90
C SER A 133 -5.01 1.96 11.66
N GLY A 134 -4.48 0.83 12.16
CA GLY A 134 -5.18 -0.44 12.18
C GLY A 134 -4.25 -1.65 12.17
N THR A 135 -4.87 -2.81 12.29
CA THR A 135 -4.22 -4.12 12.16
C THR A 135 -4.86 -4.86 10.99
N LEU A 136 -4.05 -5.61 10.23
CA LEU A 136 -4.45 -6.34 9.05
C LEU A 136 -4.08 -7.82 9.20
N ASN A 137 -5.06 -8.70 9.10
CA ASN A 137 -4.82 -10.13 9.11
C ASN A 137 -4.79 -10.67 7.68
N VAL A 138 -3.61 -11.12 7.23
CA VAL A 138 -3.42 -11.61 5.85
C VAL A 138 -4.15 -12.94 5.62
N SER A 139 -4.35 -13.75 6.67
CA SER A 139 -5.04 -15.03 6.54
C SER A 139 -6.51 -14.85 6.11
N GLU A 140 -7.14 -13.73 6.50
CA GLU A 140 -8.52 -13.40 6.10
C GLU A 140 -8.64 -13.19 4.58
N LEU A 141 -7.62 -12.62 3.93
CA LEU A 141 -7.61 -12.47 2.48
C LEU A 141 -7.49 -13.83 1.78
N VAL A 142 -6.64 -14.71 2.30
CA VAL A 142 -6.47 -16.07 1.76
C VAL A 142 -7.76 -16.87 1.91
N GLN A 143 -8.37 -16.83 3.09
CA GLN A 143 -9.65 -17.47 3.37
C GLN A 143 -10.76 -16.91 2.48
N TYR A 144 -10.84 -15.59 2.33
CA TYR A 144 -11.80 -14.95 1.44
C TYR A 144 -11.62 -15.37 -0.02
N SER A 145 -10.38 -15.41 -0.51
CA SER A 145 -10.07 -15.75 -1.91
C SER A 145 -10.29 -17.23 -2.25
N THR A 146 -10.24 -18.11 -1.24
CA THR A 146 -10.46 -19.56 -1.39
C THR A 146 -11.87 -20.00 -1.02
N SER A 147 -12.65 -19.13 -0.38
CA SER A 147 -14.03 -19.40 0.02
C SER A 147 -14.93 -19.62 -1.19
N THR A 148 -15.71 -20.70 -1.16
CA THR A 148 -16.80 -20.96 -2.10
C THR A 148 -18.13 -20.35 -1.63
N SER A 149 -18.15 -19.74 -0.45
CA SER A 149 -19.35 -19.16 0.15
C SER A 149 -19.66 -17.81 -0.49
N ALA A 150 -20.70 -17.81 -1.31
CA ALA A 150 -21.11 -16.66 -2.08
C ALA A 150 -21.77 -15.61 -1.17
N GLY A 151 -21.02 -14.63 -0.69
CA GLY A 151 -21.51 -13.55 0.18
C GLY A 151 -20.62 -13.20 1.37
N THR A 152 -19.48 -13.87 1.54
CA THR A 152 -18.47 -13.42 2.49
C THR A 152 -18.03 -12.01 2.09
N LEU A 153 -18.14 -11.04 2.98
CA LEU A 153 -17.57 -9.70 2.78
C LEU A 153 -16.27 -9.65 3.57
N LEU A 154 -15.17 -9.32 2.91
CA LEU A 154 -13.92 -8.99 3.58
C LEU A 154 -13.93 -7.49 3.86
N SER A 155 -14.21 -7.13 5.12
CA SER A 155 -14.37 -5.74 5.57
C SER A 155 -13.14 -4.88 5.29
N GLN A 156 -11.94 -5.44 5.43
CA GLN A 156 -10.65 -4.77 5.19
C GLN A 156 -10.03 -5.08 3.82
N SER A 157 -10.84 -5.48 2.82
CA SER A 157 -10.32 -5.96 1.53
C SER A 157 -9.47 -4.91 0.80
N GLN A 158 -9.88 -3.64 0.83
CA GLN A 158 -9.15 -2.56 0.17
C GLN A 158 -7.82 -2.29 0.87
N GLU A 159 -7.81 -2.30 2.20
CA GLU A 159 -6.61 -2.06 2.99
C GLU A 159 -5.61 -3.21 2.88
N LEU A 160 -6.09 -4.46 2.85
CA LEU A 160 -5.26 -5.64 2.60
C LEU A 160 -4.64 -5.59 1.20
N LEU A 161 -5.44 -5.30 0.17
CA LEU A 161 -4.91 -5.14 -1.20
C LEU A 161 -3.89 -4.01 -1.30
N GLN A 162 -4.16 -2.86 -0.67
CA GLN A 162 -3.22 -1.74 -0.64
C GLN A 162 -1.92 -2.12 0.10
N ALA A 163 -2.02 -2.86 1.20
CA ALA A 163 -0.86 -3.34 1.94
C ALA A 163 0.01 -4.26 1.09
N LEU A 164 -0.61 -5.17 0.33
CA LEU A 164 0.12 -6.05 -0.58
C LEU A 164 0.76 -5.30 -1.73
N ASN A 165 0.06 -4.33 -2.31
CA ASN A 165 0.65 -3.47 -3.34
C ASN A 165 1.86 -2.71 -2.79
N ASN A 166 1.80 -2.22 -1.55
CA ASN A 166 2.94 -1.56 -0.91
C ASN A 166 4.10 -2.53 -0.69
N ILE A 167 3.84 -3.74 -0.17
CA ILE A 167 4.87 -4.77 0.07
C ILE A 167 5.58 -5.14 -1.24
N VAL A 168 4.82 -5.47 -2.29
CA VAL A 168 5.37 -5.91 -3.58
C VAL A 168 6.11 -4.78 -4.28
N SER A 169 5.62 -3.54 -4.19
CA SER A 169 6.24 -2.39 -4.86
C SER A 169 7.34 -1.71 -4.06
N HIS A 170 7.58 -2.10 -2.80
CA HIS A 170 8.56 -1.42 -1.94
C HIS A 170 9.97 -1.50 -2.52
N ALA A 171 10.43 -2.71 -2.87
CA ALA A 171 11.78 -2.94 -3.37
C ALA A 171 12.07 -2.15 -4.65
N SER A 172 11.12 -2.12 -5.60
CA SER A 172 11.26 -1.36 -6.86
C SER A 172 11.11 0.15 -6.70
N ARG A 173 10.86 0.66 -5.49
CA ARG A 173 10.77 2.10 -5.20
C ARG A 173 11.97 2.60 -4.42
N THR A 174 12.71 1.68 -3.79
CA THR A 174 13.97 1.94 -3.08
C THR A 174 15.19 1.65 -3.94
N ASP A 175 15.03 0.92 -5.04
CA ASP A 175 16.13 0.62 -5.97
C ASP A 175 16.49 1.87 -6.80
N PRO A 176 17.73 2.41 -6.67
CA PRO A 176 18.16 3.62 -7.36
C PRO A 176 18.19 3.48 -8.88
N ASP A 177 18.29 2.25 -9.40
CA ASP A 177 18.34 1.98 -10.84
C ASP A 177 16.94 1.84 -11.46
N THR A 178 15.88 2.04 -10.66
CA THR A 178 14.50 1.89 -11.10
C THR A 178 13.70 3.19 -10.93
N VAL A 179 12.95 3.55 -11.98
CA VAL A 179 12.01 4.67 -11.93
C VAL A 179 10.59 4.13 -11.97
N THR A 180 9.81 4.40 -10.93
CA THR A 180 8.39 4.02 -10.89
C THR A 180 7.55 4.99 -11.74
N VAL A 181 7.03 4.51 -12.86
CA VAL A 181 6.08 5.25 -13.73
C VAL A 181 4.76 4.50 -13.78
N GLY A 182 3.67 5.14 -13.36
CA GLY A 182 2.33 4.53 -13.40
C GLY A 182 1.21 5.53 -13.11
N ARG A 183 1.52 6.82 -13.12
CA ARG A 183 0.57 7.86 -12.78
C ARG A 183 -0.14 8.30 -14.07
N ASN A 184 -1.39 7.89 -14.22
CA ASN A 184 -2.24 8.41 -15.29
C ASN A 184 -2.69 9.83 -14.87
N SER A 185 -1.97 10.86 -15.29
CA SER A 185 -2.53 12.22 -15.28
C SER A 185 -3.44 12.33 -16.49
N ARG A 186 -4.76 12.26 -16.28
CA ARG A 186 -5.67 12.81 -17.27
C ARG A 186 -5.36 14.31 -17.37
N VAL A 187 -4.80 14.72 -18.50
CA VAL A 187 -4.82 16.10 -18.99
C VAL A 187 -6.25 16.40 -19.44
#